data_AF-M5RHN0-F1
#
_entry.id   AF-M5RHN0-F1
#
_cell.length_a   1.000
_cell.length_b   1.000
_cell.length_c   1.000
_cell.angle_alpha   90.00
_cell.angle_beta   90.00
_cell.angle_gamma   90.00
#
_symmetry.space_group_name_H-M   'P 1'
#
loop_
_entity.id
_entity.type
_entity.pdbx_description
1 polymer ?
#
loop_
_entity_poly.entity_id
_entity_poly.type
_entity_poly.pdbx_seq_one_letter_code
_entity_poly.pdbx_strand_id
1 'polypeptide(L)'
;MQRFREVKHLVWRWREEYPGIQIKIRQSHRGWMRQYRVEDGKPMPFESNPESAYRICMQKTCTQSFRERLWKCPALAYFALMEQRLKLDTISAWQLFRDYKACPASASDEELQTFVEAKAIPQCGLCPSKRVPFKHRDPTQSGKI
;
A
#
# COMPACT_ATOMS: atom_id res chain seq x y z
N MET A 1 -9.95 26.89 -0.11
CA MET A 1 -8.51 27.16 -0.41
C MET A 1 -7.83 28.07 0.62
N GLN A 2 -8.50 29.09 1.18
CA GLN A 2 -7.91 30.01 2.16
C GLN A 2 -7.38 29.31 3.44
N ARG A 3 -8.19 28.45 4.06
CA ARG A 3 -7.79 27.65 5.24
C ARG A 3 -6.53 26.80 5.02
N PHE A 4 -6.34 26.26 3.80
CA PHE A 4 -5.13 25.50 3.48
C PHE A 4 -3.89 26.40 3.41
N ARG A 5 -4.02 27.64 2.91
CA ARG A 5 -2.93 28.62 2.90
C ARG A 5 -2.52 29.01 4.31
N GLU A 6 -3.47 29.27 5.19
CA GLU A 6 -3.22 29.59 6.60
C GLU A 6 -2.45 28.47 7.31
N VAL A 7 -2.90 27.22 7.18
CA VAL A 7 -2.19 26.05 7.72
C VAL A 7 -0.79 25.93 7.13
N LYS A 8 -0.63 26.18 5.83
CA LYS A 8 0.69 26.13 5.18
C LYS A 8 1.65 27.17 5.76
N HIS A 9 1.19 28.39 5.99
CA HIS A 9 1.99 29.44 6.63
C HIS A 9 2.39 29.07 8.07
N LEU A 10 1.48 28.50 8.86
CA LEU A 10 1.79 28.00 10.20
C LEU A 10 2.89 26.93 10.15
N VAL A 11 2.75 25.94 9.26
CA VAL A 11 3.72 24.85 9.10
C VAL A 11 5.09 25.38 8.65
N TRP A 12 5.14 26.41 7.82
CA TRP A 12 6.39 27.03 7.38
C TRP A 12 7.10 27.77 8.52
N ARG A 13 6.35 28.52 9.32
CA ARG A 13 6.88 29.17 10.52
C ARG A 13 7.52 28.17 11.48
N TRP A 14 6.85 27.03 11.72
CA TRP A 14 7.42 25.97 12.56
C TRP A 14 8.73 25.39 12.00
N ARG A 15 8.94 25.37 10.68
CA ARG A 15 10.23 24.92 10.12
C ARG A 15 11.36 25.90 10.43
N GLU A 16 11.05 27.19 10.49
CA GLU A 16 12.03 28.24 10.81
C GLU A 16 12.33 28.26 12.31
N GLU A 17 11.30 28.16 13.15
CA GLU A 17 11.41 28.15 14.61
C GLU A 17 12.08 26.87 15.15
N TYR A 18 11.94 25.74 14.46
CA TYR A 18 12.43 24.43 14.90
C TYR A 18 13.32 23.75 13.84
N PRO A 19 14.56 24.24 13.60
CA PRO A 19 15.43 23.74 12.53
C PRO A 19 15.84 22.26 12.69
N GLY A 20 15.73 21.70 13.90
CA GLY A 20 15.97 20.28 14.17
C GLY A 20 14.85 19.34 13.68
N ILE A 21 13.69 19.87 13.26
CA ILE A 21 12.53 19.07 12.85
C ILE A 21 12.32 19.14 11.34
N GLN A 22 12.42 17.98 10.66
CA GLN A 22 12.14 17.90 9.23
C GLN A 22 10.64 17.80 8.93
N ILE A 23 9.95 18.93 8.78
CA ILE A 23 8.53 18.95 8.39
C ILE A 23 8.41 18.85 6.86
N LYS A 24 7.48 18.05 6.31
CA LYS A 24 7.22 17.93 4.86
C LYS A 24 5.72 17.90 4.59
N ILE A 25 5.23 18.75 3.67
CA ILE A 25 3.85 18.69 3.17
C ILE A 25 3.84 17.84 1.90
N ARG A 26 3.04 16.76 1.87
CA ARG A 26 2.95 15.85 0.71
C ARG A 26 1.54 15.84 0.12
N GLN A 27 1.46 15.79 -1.20
CA GLN A 27 0.21 15.58 -1.94
C GLN A 27 -0.10 14.07 -2.00
N SER A 28 -0.53 13.48 -0.88
CA SER A 28 -0.76 12.04 -0.73
C SER A 28 -1.66 11.46 -1.83
N HIS A 29 -2.69 12.20 -2.25
CA HIS A 29 -3.65 11.81 -3.28
C HIS A 29 -3.03 11.54 -4.66
N ARG A 30 -1.90 12.18 -5.02
CA ARG A 30 -1.27 11.98 -6.35
C ARG A 30 -0.70 10.58 -6.55
N GLY A 31 -0.51 9.86 -5.45
CA GLY A 31 -0.02 8.50 -5.44
C GLY A 31 -1.12 7.45 -5.43
N TRP A 32 -2.38 7.84 -5.24
CA TRP A 32 -3.44 6.86 -5.06
C TRP A 32 -3.69 6.11 -6.38
N MET A 33 -3.55 4.80 -6.31
CA MET A 33 -3.75 3.90 -7.42
C MET A 33 -4.54 2.69 -6.96
N ARG A 34 -5.33 2.14 -7.87
CA ARG A 34 -6.10 0.93 -7.58
C ARG A 34 -5.16 -0.27 -7.53
N GLN A 35 -5.32 -1.13 -6.52
CA GLN A 35 -4.44 -2.28 -6.27
C GLN A 35 -5.01 -3.63 -6.75
N TYR A 36 -6.28 -3.65 -7.18
CA TYR A 36 -6.99 -4.82 -7.73
C TYR A 36 -7.90 -4.37 -8.88
N ARG A 37 -8.27 -5.29 -9.76
CA ARG A 37 -9.39 -5.09 -10.70
C ARG A 37 -10.71 -5.33 -9.97
N VAL A 38 -11.80 -4.80 -10.49
CA VAL A 38 -13.15 -5.11 -9.97
C VAL A 38 -13.91 -5.81 -11.09
N GLU A 39 -14.26 -7.06 -10.86
CA GLU A 39 -15.00 -7.92 -11.79
C GLU A 39 -16.19 -8.49 -11.00
N ASP A 40 -17.41 -8.30 -11.53
CA ASP A 40 -18.67 -8.71 -10.87
C ASP A 40 -18.77 -8.29 -9.39
N GLY A 41 -18.31 -7.08 -9.09
CA GLY A 41 -18.31 -6.50 -7.74
C GLY A 41 -17.25 -7.06 -6.79
N LYS A 42 -16.39 -7.98 -7.25
CA LYS A 42 -15.32 -8.58 -6.44
C LYS A 42 -13.94 -8.03 -6.83
N PRO A 43 -13.03 -7.85 -5.86
CA PRO A 43 -11.65 -7.52 -6.16
C PRO A 43 -10.91 -8.73 -6.74
N MET A 44 -10.38 -8.56 -7.94
CA MET A 44 -9.57 -9.56 -8.64
C MET A 44 -8.11 -9.09 -8.72
N PRO A 45 -7.13 -9.98 -8.59
CA PRO A 45 -5.74 -9.60 -8.73
C PRO A 45 -5.44 -9.19 -10.18
N PHE A 46 -4.33 -8.50 -10.37
CA PHE A 46 -3.76 -8.36 -11.71
C PHE A 46 -2.98 -9.62 -12.09
N GLU A 47 -2.72 -9.76 -13.38
CA GLU A 47 -1.68 -10.66 -13.88
C GLU A 47 -0.57 -9.77 -14.45
N SER A 48 0.58 -9.75 -13.78
CA SER A 48 1.65 -8.83 -14.11
C SER A 48 3.01 -9.46 -13.87
N ASN A 49 4.02 -8.95 -14.56
CA ASN A 49 5.41 -9.26 -14.24
C ASN A 49 5.76 -8.65 -12.86
N PRO A 50 6.25 -9.45 -11.90
CA PRO A 50 6.57 -8.99 -10.53
C PRO A 50 7.51 -7.79 -10.46
N GLU A 51 8.57 -7.76 -11.29
CA GLU A 51 9.57 -6.69 -11.31
C GLU A 51 8.94 -5.37 -11.78
N SER A 52 8.10 -5.45 -12.82
CA SER A 52 7.37 -4.31 -13.37
C SER A 52 6.39 -3.73 -12.36
N ALA A 53 5.64 -4.57 -11.65
CA ALA A 53 4.74 -4.16 -10.58
C ALA A 53 5.50 -3.56 -9.39
N TYR A 54 6.60 -4.20 -8.96
CA TYR A 54 7.45 -3.69 -7.87
C TYR A 54 8.04 -2.32 -8.21
N ARG A 55 8.49 -2.10 -9.44
CA ARG A 55 9.08 -0.82 -9.88
C ARG A 55 8.15 0.36 -9.64
N ILE A 56 6.86 0.20 -9.97
CA ILE A 56 5.86 1.27 -9.85
C ILE A 56 5.14 1.29 -8.48
N CYS A 57 5.35 0.27 -7.66
CA CYS A 57 4.68 0.10 -6.38
C CYS A 57 5.01 1.25 -5.41
N MET A 58 3.97 1.85 -4.84
CA MET A 58 4.10 2.88 -3.82
C MET A 58 4.30 2.35 -2.41
N GLN A 59 4.02 1.06 -2.20
CA GLN A 59 4.13 0.39 -0.91
C GLN A 59 5.42 -0.43 -0.78
N LYS A 60 6.33 -0.37 -1.76
CA LYS A 60 7.56 -1.18 -1.78
C LYS A 60 8.54 -0.89 -0.63
N THR A 61 8.40 0.27 0.01
CA THR A 61 9.16 0.67 1.21
C THR A 61 8.30 0.68 2.47
N CYS A 62 7.08 0.12 2.42
CA CYS A 62 6.09 0.18 3.48
C CYS A 62 5.91 -1.18 4.16
N THR A 63 7.02 -1.80 4.57
CA THR A 63 7.01 -3.02 5.38
C THR A 63 6.09 -2.85 6.61
N GLN A 64 5.31 -3.87 6.94
CA GLN A 64 4.30 -3.81 8.01
C GLN A 64 4.62 -4.80 9.12
N SER A 65 4.54 -4.36 10.38
CA SER A 65 4.46 -5.26 11.52
C SER A 65 3.00 -5.65 11.75
N PHE A 66 2.69 -6.94 11.70
CA PHE A 66 1.34 -7.44 11.94
C PHE A 66 1.38 -8.90 12.39
N ARG A 67 0.65 -9.24 13.48
CA ARG A 67 0.60 -10.59 14.08
C ARG A 67 2.00 -11.16 14.38
N GLU A 68 2.82 -10.38 15.10
CA GLU A 68 4.18 -10.75 15.55
C GLU A 68 5.11 -11.16 14.39
N ARG A 69 4.84 -10.63 13.20
CA ARG A 69 5.58 -10.90 11.97
C ARG A 69 5.82 -9.61 11.20
N LEU A 70 6.91 -9.60 10.45
CA LEU A 70 7.23 -8.56 9.51
C LEU A 70 6.77 -8.99 8.10
N TRP A 71 5.87 -8.19 7.52
CA TRP A 71 5.27 -8.41 6.21
C TRP A 71 5.84 -7.42 5.21
N LYS A 72 6.09 -7.87 3.98
CA LYS A 72 6.75 -7.05 2.97
C LYS A 72 5.96 -5.79 2.62
N CYS A 73 4.64 -5.85 2.61
CA CYS A 73 3.79 -4.72 2.31
C CYS A 73 2.39 -4.84 2.94
N PRO A 74 1.59 -3.76 2.97
CA PRO A 74 0.24 -3.77 3.52
C PRO A 74 -0.72 -4.73 2.81
N ALA A 75 -0.62 -4.86 1.49
CA ALA A 75 -1.49 -5.75 0.72
C ALA A 75 -1.37 -7.21 1.18
N LEU A 76 -0.16 -7.66 1.51
CA LEU A 76 0.08 -9.00 2.04
C LEU A 76 -0.36 -9.12 3.51
N ALA A 77 0.04 -8.14 4.33
CA ALA A 77 -0.28 -8.14 5.77
C ALA A 77 -1.78 -8.29 6.05
N TYR A 78 -2.60 -7.60 5.25
CA TYR A 78 -4.03 -7.51 5.48
C TYR A 78 -4.87 -8.36 4.51
N PHE A 79 -4.24 -9.17 3.64
CA PHE A 79 -4.97 -9.98 2.65
C PHE A 79 -5.98 -10.92 3.30
N ALA A 80 -5.60 -11.65 4.35
CA ALA A 80 -6.49 -12.59 5.04
C ALA A 80 -7.75 -11.89 5.59
N LEU A 81 -7.63 -10.63 6.03
CA LEU A 81 -8.78 -9.84 6.49
C LEU A 81 -9.70 -9.45 5.32
N MET A 82 -9.10 -9.06 4.18
CA MET A 82 -9.84 -8.73 2.96
C MET A 82 -10.58 -9.97 2.42
N GLU A 83 -9.89 -11.09 2.33
CA GLU A 83 -10.43 -12.36 1.86
C GLU A 83 -11.62 -12.82 2.67
N GLN A 84 -11.50 -12.82 4.00
CA GLN A 84 -12.59 -13.19 4.90
C GLN A 84 -13.80 -12.26 4.75
N ARG A 85 -13.57 -10.93 4.74
CA ARG A 85 -14.66 -9.94 4.66
C ARG A 85 -15.41 -9.98 3.33
N LEU A 86 -14.70 -10.27 2.24
CA LEU A 86 -15.24 -10.23 0.89
C LEU A 86 -15.55 -11.62 0.32
N LYS A 87 -15.39 -12.69 1.11
CA LYS A 87 -15.66 -14.10 0.73
C LYS A 87 -14.96 -14.48 -0.57
N LEU A 88 -13.63 -14.33 -0.57
CA LEU A 88 -12.76 -14.56 -1.74
C LEU A 88 -12.03 -15.91 -1.71
N ASP A 89 -12.32 -16.75 -0.71
CA ASP A 89 -11.65 -18.03 -0.44
C ASP A 89 -11.75 -19.01 -1.62
N THR A 90 -12.85 -18.99 -2.38
CA THR A 90 -13.04 -19.84 -3.56
C THR A 90 -12.33 -19.34 -4.82
N ILE A 91 -11.71 -18.15 -4.79
CA ILE A 91 -11.06 -17.56 -5.96
C ILE A 91 -9.59 -17.99 -5.99
N SER A 92 -9.24 -18.87 -6.91
CA SER A 92 -7.89 -19.43 -7.06
C SER A 92 -6.84 -18.40 -7.50
N ALA A 93 -7.25 -17.32 -8.18
CA ALA A 93 -6.33 -16.26 -8.63
C ALA A 93 -5.54 -15.60 -7.47
N TRP A 94 -6.06 -15.68 -6.24
CA TRP A 94 -5.40 -15.15 -5.04
C TRP A 94 -4.41 -16.11 -4.38
N GLN A 95 -4.18 -17.30 -4.94
CA GLN A 95 -3.40 -18.34 -4.28
C GLN A 95 -1.98 -17.89 -3.89
N LEU A 96 -1.29 -17.12 -4.75
CA LEU A 96 0.05 -16.61 -4.43
C LEU A 96 0.09 -15.75 -3.17
N PHE A 97 -0.98 -14.99 -2.88
CA PHE A 97 -1.08 -14.22 -1.63
C PHE A 97 -1.30 -15.13 -0.41
N ARG A 98 -2.06 -16.23 -0.54
CA ARG A 98 -2.25 -17.23 0.53
C ARG A 98 -0.97 -17.97 0.87
N ASP A 99 -0.16 -18.26 -0.15
CA ASP A 99 1.08 -19.01 0.01
C ASP A 99 2.21 -18.17 0.63
N TYR A 100 2.04 -16.84 0.67
CA TYR A 100 3.06 -15.93 1.20
C TYR A 100 3.39 -16.20 2.67
N LYS A 101 4.69 -16.16 2.99
CA LYS A 101 5.22 -16.30 4.35
C LYS A 101 5.89 -14.99 4.78
N ALA A 102 5.37 -14.42 5.87
CA ALA A 102 5.96 -13.25 6.51
C ALA A 102 7.13 -13.65 7.43
N CYS A 103 8.09 -12.75 7.58
CA CYS A 103 9.27 -12.97 8.42
C CYS A 103 8.86 -13.06 9.90
N PRO A 104 9.18 -14.16 10.61
CA PRO A 104 8.85 -14.32 12.02
C PRO A 104 9.71 -13.43 12.93
N ALA A 105 9.23 -13.14 14.13
CA ALA A 105 10.02 -12.44 15.14
C ALA A 105 11.26 -13.23 15.62
N SER A 106 11.28 -14.54 15.38
CA SER A 106 12.40 -15.44 15.69
C SER A 106 13.42 -15.57 14.55
N ALA A 107 13.30 -14.78 13.48
CA ALA A 107 14.23 -14.83 12.36
C ALA A 107 15.64 -14.39 12.79
N SER A 108 16.68 -14.97 12.19
CA SER A 108 18.04 -14.49 12.39
C SER A 108 18.25 -13.10 11.76
N ASP A 109 19.33 -12.41 12.13
CA ASP A 109 19.67 -11.13 11.52
C ASP A 109 19.89 -11.24 10.00
N GLU A 110 20.46 -12.36 9.53
CA GLU A 110 20.67 -12.63 8.10
C GLU A 110 19.34 -12.86 7.36
N GLU A 111 18.41 -13.60 7.97
CA GLU A 111 17.07 -13.82 7.41
C GLU A 111 16.28 -12.51 7.36
N LEU A 112 16.37 -11.70 8.41
CA LEU A 112 15.75 -10.38 8.48
C LEU A 112 16.34 -9.44 7.42
N GLN A 113 17.66 -9.40 7.27
CA GLN A 113 18.33 -8.59 6.26
C GLN A 113 17.89 -9.01 4.86
N THR A 114 17.93 -10.31 4.56
CA THR A 114 17.47 -10.87 3.28
C THR A 114 16.02 -10.48 2.99
N PHE A 115 15.16 -10.54 4.01
CA PHE A 115 13.76 -10.17 3.89
C PHE A 115 13.56 -8.68 3.56
N VAL A 116 14.28 -7.78 4.26
CA VAL A 116 14.18 -6.33 4.09
C VAL A 116 14.76 -5.89 2.74
N GLU A 117 15.85 -6.52 2.31
CA GLU A 117 16.51 -6.21 1.04
C GLU A 117 15.79 -6.79 -0.19
N ALA A 118 14.93 -7.79 0.02
CA ALA A 118 14.18 -8.41 -1.06
C ALA A 118 13.44 -7.35 -1.88
N LYS A 119 13.60 -7.38 -3.21
CA LYS A 119 12.94 -6.45 -4.13
C LYS A 119 11.58 -7.01 -4.57
N ALA A 120 11.43 -7.37 -5.84
CA ALA A 120 10.24 -8.05 -6.31
C ALA A 120 10.16 -9.46 -5.69
N ILE A 121 8.93 -9.90 -5.39
CA ILE A 121 8.61 -11.27 -4.99
C ILE A 121 7.47 -11.77 -5.88
N PRO A 122 7.21 -13.08 -6.00
CA PRO A 122 6.16 -13.61 -6.88
C PRO A 122 4.79 -12.96 -6.69
N GLN A 123 4.43 -12.64 -5.44
CA GLN A 123 3.18 -11.97 -5.08
C GLN A 123 3.03 -10.59 -5.73
N CYS A 124 4.13 -9.89 -6.04
CA CYS A 124 4.05 -8.63 -6.78
C CYS A 124 3.38 -8.80 -8.15
N GLY A 125 3.35 -10.02 -8.72
CA GLY A 125 2.63 -10.30 -9.96
C GLY A 125 1.11 -10.17 -9.85
N LEU A 126 0.54 -10.18 -8.63
CA LEU A 126 -0.88 -9.92 -8.39
C LEU A 126 -1.23 -8.42 -8.28
N CYS A 127 -0.21 -7.56 -8.30
CA CYS A 127 -0.34 -6.11 -8.26
C CYS A 127 -0.27 -5.52 -9.68
N PRO A 128 -0.80 -4.30 -9.89
CA PRO A 128 -0.71 -3.65 -11.19
C PRO A 128 0.73 -3.34 -11.59
N SER A 129 1.09 -3.63 -12.84
CA SER A 129 2.35 -3.21 -13.49
C SER A 129 2.26 -1.85 -14.21
N LYS A 130 1.05 -1.28 -14.31
CA LYS A 130 0.79 0.06 -14.83
C LYS A 130 -0.07 0.83 -13.83
N ARG A 131 0.16 2.14 -13.68
CA ARG A 131 -0.64 2.96 -12.77
C ARG A 131 -2.08 3.01 -13.25
N VAL A 132 -3.00 2.50 -12.42
CA VAL A 132 -4.44 2.65 -12.62
C VAL A 132 -4.90 3.79 -11.70
N PRO A 133 -5.25 4.97 -12.24
CA PRO A 133 -5.68 6.09 -11.43
C PRO A 133 -6.89 5.72 -10.57
N PHE A 134 -6.81 6.00 -9.27
CA PHE A 134 -7.96 5.87 -8.39
C PHE A 134 -8.52 7.25 -8.10
N LYS A 135 -9.66 7.57 -8.71
CA LYS A 135 -10.39 8.82 -8.47
C LYS A 135 -11.47 8.55 -7.44
N HIS A 136 -11.35 9.16 -6.26
CA HIS A 136 -12.50 9.27 -5.36
C HIS A 136 -13.51 10.24 -5.94
N ARG A 137 -14.79 9.99 -5.65
CA ARG A 137 -15.80 11.04 -5.80
C ARG A 137 -15.44 12.20 -4.89
N ASP A 138 -15.72 13.41 -5.35
CA ASP A 138 -15.54 14.61 -4.54
C ASP A 138 -16.42 14.47 -3.28
N PRO A 139 -15.81 14.38 -2.07
CA PRO A 139 -16.58 14.19 -0.84
C PRO A 139 -17.51 15.38 -0.54
N THR A 140 -17.28 16.55 -1.16
CA THR A 140 -18.15 17.72 -1.03
C THR A 140 -19.41 17.65 -1.90
N GLN A 141 -19.47 16.70 -2.85
CA GLN A 141 -20.62 16.50 -3.74
C GLN A 141 -21.60 15.43 -3.25
N SER A 142 -21.35 14.83 -2.07
CA SER A 142 -22.09 13.69 -1.51
C SER A 142 -23.49 14.02 -0.96
N GLY A 143 -24.02 15.23 -1.17
CA GLY A 143 -25.21 15.75 -0.48
C GLY A 143 -26.52 15.77 -1.29
N LYS A 144 -26.61 15.06 -2.42
CA LYS A 144 -27.87 14.94 -3.18
C LYS A 144 -28.15 13.47 -3.48
N ILE A 145 -28.84 12.81 -2.54
CA ILE A 145 -29.63 11.60 -2.76
C ILE A 145 -31.05 11.98 -2.38
#